data_AF-A0A927WG94-F1
#
_entry.id   AF-A0A927WG94-F1
#
_cell.length_a   1.000
_cell.length_b   1.000
_cell.length_c   1.000
_cell.angle_alpha   90.00
_cell.angle_beta   90.00
_cell.angle_gamma   90.00
#
_symmetry.space_group_name_H-M   'P 1'
#
loop_
_entity.id
_entity.type
_entity.pdbx_description
1 polymer ?
#
loop_
_entity_poly.entity_id
_entity_poly.type
_entity_poly.pdbx_seq_one_letter_code
_entity_poly.pdbx_strand_id
1 'polypeptide(L)' 'METAFREIRNRHSHLICEANDGTGEVRTLGPHRSIYLFQVPVGGTFTVIRGNCQSIIKRNAAAFAVAEEILVA' A
#
# COMPACT_ATOMS: atom_id res chain seq x y z
N MET A 1 9.64 20.45 -1.81
CA MET A 1 8.42 19.86 -1.21
C MET A 1 8.79 18.44 -0.81
N GLU A 2 8.93 18.17 0.48
CA GLU A 2 8.91 16.77 0.94
C GLU A 2 7.58 16.18 0.49
N THR A 3 7.62 15.29 -0.48
CA THR A 3 6.45 14.46 -0.81
C THR A 3 6.24 13.55 0.39
N ALA A 4 5.34 13.97 1.29
CA ALA A 4 5.04 13.23 2.51
C ALA A 4 4.42 11.88 2.16
N PHE A 5 4.74 10.87 2.96
CA PHE A 5 4.04 9.59 2.90
C PHE A 5 2.56 9.80 3.23
N ARG A 6 1.69 9.25 2.38
CA ARG A 6 0.24 9.23 2.56
C ARG A 6 -0.21 7.85 2.97
N GLU A 7 -1.10 7.77 3.94
CA GLU A 7 -1.72 6.51 4.33
C GLU A 7 -2.63 5.97 3.21
N ILE A 8 -2.48 4.68 2.92
CA ILE A 8 -3.40 3.90 2.10
C ILE A 8 -4.20 3.02 3.06
N ARG A 9 -5.52 3.19 3.02
CA ARG A 9 -6.46 2.47 3.86
C ARG A 9 -7.41 1.63 3.01
N ASN A 10 -7.86 0.52 3.57
CA ASN A 10 -8.88 -0.32 2.95
C ASN A 10 -10.29 0.29 3.14
N ARG A 11 -11.34 -0.34 2.60
CA ARG A 11 -12.71 0.20 2.72
C ARG A 11 -13.23 0.24 4.17
N HIS A 12 -12.63 -0.56 5.04
CA HIS A 12 -12.91 -0.60 6.48
C HIS A 12 -12.05 0.41 7.27
N SER A 13 -11.35 1.34 6.60
CA SER A 13 -10.44 2.33 7.19
C SER A 13 -9.21 1.75 7.92
N HIS A 14 -8.91 0.46 7.73
CA HIS A 14 -7.69 -0.14 8.25
C HIS A 14 -6.47 0.31 7.44
N LEU A 15 -5.38 0.64 8.13
CA LEU A 15 -4.11 1.00 7.49
C LEU A 15 -3.50 -0.22 6.79
N ILE A 16 -3.30 -0.10 5.48
CA ILE A 16 -2.64 -1.12 4.66
C ILE A 16 -1.13 -0.85 4.66
N CYS A 17 -0.76 0.35 4.21
CA CYS A 17 0.60 0.85 4.08
C CYS A 17 0.59 2.39 4.00
N GLU A 18 1.77 2.99 4.02
CA GLU A 18 1.97 4.38 3.66
C GLU A 18 2.74 4.43 2.34
N ALA A 19 2.41 5.37 1.46
CA ALA A 19 3.08 5.49 0.16
C ALA A 19 3.37 6.93 -0.21
N ASN A 20 4.47 7.12 -0.92
CA ASN A 20 4.81 8.38 -1.54
C ASN A 20 4.43 8.32 -3.02
N ASP A 21 3.34 9.00 -3.37
CA ASP A 21 2.76 9.00 -4.71
C ASP A 21 3.77 9.49 -5.78
N GLY A 22 4.62 10.45 -5.42
CA GLY A 22 5.63 11.04 -6.31
C GLY A 22 6.82 10.10 -6.56
N THR A 23 7.37 9.49 -5.51
CA THR A 23 8.58 8.66 -5.65
C THR A 23 8.29 7.20 -5.94
N GLY A 24 7.13 6.67 -5.55
CA GLY A 24 6.83 5.25 -5.62
C GLY A 24 7.28 4.45 -4.41
N GLU A 25 7.83 5.09 -3.38
CA GLU A 25 8.17 4.42 -2.13
C GLU A 25 6.91 3.98 -1.39
N VAL A 26 6.94 2.75 -0.88
CA VAL A 26 5.90 2.20 -0.02
C VAL A 26 6.53 1.71 1.27
N ARG A 27 5.91 2.07 2.40
CA ARG A 27 6.24 1.64 3.75
C ARG A 27 5.12 0.79 4.30
N THR A 28 5.44 -0.39 4.82
CA THR A 28 4.45 -1.25 5.49
C THR A 28 5.05 -1.94 6.70
N LEU A 29 4.22 -2.19 7.71
CA LEU A 29 4.61 -2.96 8.89
C LEU A 29 4.53 -4.46 8.60
N GLY A 30 5.66 -5.16 8.71
CA GLY A 30 5.75 -6.61 8.57
C GLY A 30 5.39 -7.39 9.85
N PRO A 31 5.52 -8.73 9.82
CA PRO A 31 5.07 -9.65 10.89
C PRO A 31 5.71 -9.42 12.28
N HIS A 32 6.82 -8.69 12.35
CA HIS A 32 7.56 -8.42 13.59
C HIS A 32 7.67 -6.93 13.94
N ARG A 33 6.70 -6.12 13.49
CA ARG A 33 6.71 -4.64 13.62
C ARG A 33 7.92 -3.97 12.95
N SER A 34 8.67 -4.71 12.13
CA SER A 34 9.71 -4.13 11.27
C SER A 34 9.06 -3.33 10.15
N ILE A 35 9.68 -2.21 9.80
CA ILE A 35 9.28 -1.40 8.64
C ILE A 35 9.90 -2.03 7.40
N TYR A 36 9.06 -2.39 6.44
CA TYR A 36 9.48 -2.82 5.10
C TYR A 36 9.32 -1.64 4.16
N LEU A 37 10.38 -1.34 3.41
CA LEU A 37 10.41 -0.29 2.40
C LEU A 37 10.68 -0.92 1.03
N PHE A 38 9.87 -0.58 0.04
CA PHE A 38 10.07 -1.02 -1.33
C PHE A 38 9.62 0.05 -2.32
N GLN A 39 10.07 -0.09 -3.56
CA GLN A 39 9.78 0.81 -4.67
C GLN A 39 8.82 0.14 -5.64
N VAL A 40 7.79 0.88 -6.07
CA VAL A 40 6.80 0.40 -7.03
C VAL A 40 6.80 1.34 -8.25
N PRO A 41 7.07 0.84 -9.46
CA PRO A 41 7.04 1.67 -10.68
C PRO A 41 5.60 2.06 -11.04
N VAL A 42 5.44 3.12 -11.84
CA VAL A 42 4.13 3.49 -12.41
C VAL A 42 3.59 2.32 -13.24
N GLY A 43 2.32 1.97 -13.04
CA GLY A 43 1.68 0.78 -13.62
C GLY A 43 1.89 -0.50 -12.80
N GLY A 44 2.80 -0.48 -11.81
CA GLY A 44 3.06 -1.61 -10.92
C GLY A 44 1.94 -1.86 -9.92
N THR A 45 1.88 -3.11 -9.45
CA THR A 45 0.93 -3.57 -8.44
C THR A 45 1.63 -4.37 -7.35
N PHE A 46 1.12 -4.29 -6.12
CA PHE A 46 1.55 -5.14 -5.03
C PHE A 46 0.35 -5.54 -4.17
N THR A 47 0.53 -6.62 -3.40
CA THR A 47 -0.51 -7.17 -2.55
C THR A 47 -0.07 -7.10 -1.10
N VAL A 48 -0.99 -6.71 -0.21
CA VAL A 48 -0.80 -6.77 1.24
C VAL A 48 -1.83 -7.71 1.82
N ILE A 49 -1.37 -8.71 2.57
CA ILE A 49 -2.22 -9.65 3.27
C ILE A 49 -2.07 -9.38 4.77
N ARG A 50 -3.19 -9.06 5.44
CA ARG A 50 -3.25 -8.89 6.90
C ARG A 50 -4.44 -9.66 7.45
N GLY A 51 -4.15 -10.68 8.26
CA GLY A 51 -5.18 -11.58 8.78
C GLY A 51 -5.94 -12.27 7.63
N ASN A 52 -7.25 -12.16 7.63
CA ASN A 52 -8.14 -12.69 6.60
C ASN A 52 -8.45 -11.67 5.48
N CYS A 53 -7.71 -10.56 5.39
CA CYS A 53 -7.92 -9.55 4.36
C CYS A 53 -6.73 -9.50 3.41
N GLN A 54 -7.02 -9.55 2.11
CA GLN A 54 -6.06 -9.30 1.04
C GLN A 54 -6.43 -8.01 0.33
N SER A 55 -5.50 -7.06 0.25
CA SER A 55 -5.66 -5.82 -0.50
C SER A 55 -4.68 -5.77 -1.66
N ILE A 56 -5.18 -5.44 -2.86
CA ILE A 56 -4.37 -5.22 -4.06
C ILE A 56 -4.24 -3.71 -4.28
N ILE A 57 -3.00 -3.23 -4.35
CA ILE A 57 -2.68 -1.81 -4.49
C ILE A 57 -2.02 -1.63 -5.86
N LYS A 58 -2.49 -0.62 -6.60
CA LYS A 58 -1.94 -0.24 -7.91
C LYS A 58 -1.34 1.16 -7.84
N ARG A 59 -0.15 1.34 -8.41
CA ARG A 59 0.42 2.66 -8.68
C ARG A 59 0.01 3.12 -10.07
N ASN A 60 -0.74 4.22 -10.13
CA ASN A 60 -1.02 4.93 -11.37
C ASN A 60 -0.06 6.12 -11.51
N ALA A 61 -0.13 6.85 -12.63
CA ALA A 61 0.76 7.99 -12.89
C ALA A 61 0.71 9.09 -11.83
N ALA A 62 -0.45 9.23 -11.16
CA ALA A 62 -0.66 10.28 -10.16
C ALA A 62 -0.49 9.80 -8.71
N ALA A 63 -0.82 8.54 -8.40
CA ALA A 63 -0.93 8.06 -7.02
C ALA A 63 -1.07 6.53 -6.92
N PHE A 64 -0.96 6.03 -5.69
CA PHE A 64 -1.38 4.69 -5.30
C PHE A 64 -2.86 4.63 -4.92
N ALA A 65 -3.54 3.57 -5.34
CA ALA A 65 -4.93 3.31 -5.00
C ALA A 65 -5.17 1.82 -4.71
N VAL A 66 -6.14 1.54 -3.83
CA VAL A 66 -6.64 0.17 -3.63
C VAL A 66 -7.46 -0.20 -4.86
N ALA A 67 -7.02 -1.21 -5.60
CA ALA A 67 -7.71 -1.72 -6.78
C ALA A 67 -8.79 -2.74 -6.39
N GLU A 68 -8.49 -3.60 -5.41
CA GLU A 68 -9.38 -4.64 -4.96
C GLU A 68 -9.13 -4.98 -3.49
N GLU A 69 -10.18 -5.41 -2.79
CA GLU A 69 -10.11 -5.93 -1.43
C GLU A 69 -10.92 -7.23 -1.33
N ILE A 70 -10.27 -8.29 -0.86
CA ILE A 70 -10.80 -9.66 -0.83
C ILE A 70 -10.74 -10.16 0.61
N LEU A 71 -11.85 -10.74 1.08
CA LEU A 71 -11.88 -11.53 2.30
C LEU A 71 -11.39 -12.95 1.98
N VAL A 72 -10.31 -13.36 2.62
CA VAL A 72 -9.73 -14.69 2.54
C VAL A 72 -10.54 -15.60 3.47
N ALA A 73 -11.24 -16.58 2.89
CA ALA A 73 -12.10 -17.53 3.60
C ALA A 73 -11.31 -18.56 4.43
#